data_AF-A0A024GFX6-F1
#
_entry.id   AF-A0A024GFX6-F1
#
_cell.length_a   1.000
_cell.length_b   1.000
_cell.length_c   1.000
_cell.angle_alpha   90.00
_cell.angle_beta   90.00
_cell.angle_gamma   90.00
#
_symmetry.space_group_name_H-M   'P 1'
#
loop_
_entity.id
_entity.type
_entity.pdbx_description
1 polymer ?
#
loop_
_entity_poly.entity_id
_entity_poly.type
_entity_poly.pdbx_seq_one_letter_code
_entity_poly.pdbx_strand_id
1 'polypeptide(L)'
;MNTRQTTRNSRLTPANMRRVGGGYVPIQEQPHQRTRAATPATTKTELQRLREENESLRREIGHLRASKAQTESAFTRQNDALVELSKMNEAQTVRLEQHEAEAAAQKKCIEKLAVQLKTTVAELEARTVSLKQVQTEHQHAVRLLGEYRQQLKQVSTSSLMATKGPDTEIDGDSSPNFYKKLNRALRLENDELHHKVEELRKTIEHLQRQIKQLLKSSQQTINVGSRNS
;
A
#
# COMPACT_ATOMS: atom_id res chain seq x y z
N MET A 1 50.86 -28.41 -10.85
CA MET A 1 51.51 -28.64 -12.16
C MET A 1 52.83 -29.35 -11.93
N ASN A 2 52.98 -30.55 -12.50
CA ASN A 2 54.09 -31.49 -12.25
C ASN A 2 55.35 -31.09 -13.03
N THR A 3 56.50 -31.03 -12.36
CA THR A 3 57.83 -30.91 -12.97
C THR A 3 58.50 -32.29 -13.00
N ARG A 4 58.61 -32.90 -14.20
CA ARG A 4 59.44 -34.10 -14.41
C ARG A 4 60.86 -33.69 -14.75
N GLN A 5 61.78 -33.86 -13.80
CA GLN A 5 63.22 -33.94 -14.08
C GLN A 5 63.53 -35.30 -14.69
N THR A 6 64.15 -35.32 -15.86
CA THR A 6 64.75 -36.53 -16.44
C THR A 6 66.26 -36.46 -16.30
N THR A 7 66.79 -37.24 -15.35
CA THR A 7 68.23 -37.47 -15.15
C THR A 7 68.75 -38.35 -16.28
N ARG A 8 69.61 -37.81 -17.15
CA ARG A 8 70.28 -38.58 -18.20
C ARG A 8 71.65 -39.00 -17.68
N ASN A 9 71.82 -40.31 -17.45
CA ASN A 9 73.10 -40.93 -17.14
C ASN A 9 74.11 -40.69 -18.28
N SER A 10 75.09 -39.83 -18.06
CA SER A 10 76.22 -39.63 -18.98
C SER A 10 77.27 -40.71 -18.73
N ARG A 11 77.34 -41.71 -19.60
CA ARG A 11 78.54 -42.55 -19.72
C ARG A 11 79.66 -41.67 -20.27
N LEU A 12 80.74 -41.54 -19.50
CA LEU A 12 81.95 -40.79 -19.81
C LEU A 12 82.48 -41.16 -21.21
N THR A 13 82.25 -40.30 -22.19
CA THR A 13 82.99 -40.30 -23.46
C THR A 13 84.35 -39.65 -23.23
N PRO A 14 85.47 -40.27 -23.61
CA PRO A 14 86.78 -39.63 -23.60
C PRO A 14 86.76 -38.35 -24.44
N ALA A 15 87.37 -37.27 -23.94
CA ALA A 15 87.39 -35.97 -24.62
C ALA A 15 88.02 -36.09 -26.03
N ASN A 16 87.49 -35.33 -27.00
CA ASN A 16 87.95 -35.25 -28.39
C ASN A 16 87.91 -36.57 -29.20
N MET A 17 87.04 -37.50 -28.81
CA MET A 17 86.80 -38.73 -29.57
C MET A 17 85.32 -38.92 -29.90
N ARG A 18 85.04 -39.42 -31.10
CA ARG A 18 83.68 -39.84 -31.50
C ARG A 18 83.60 -41.36 -31.55
N ARG A 19 82.46 -41.94 -31.15
CA ARG A 19 82.23 -43.38 -31.24
C ARG A 19 81.77 -43.75 -32.66
N VAL A 20 82.45 -44.67 -33.32
CA VAL A 20 82.11 -45.15 -34.67
C VAL A 20 82.29 -46.66 -34.71
N GLY A 21 81.26 -47.42 -35.10
CA GLY A 21 81.37 -48.87 -35.31
C GLY A 21 82.00 -49.67 -34.17
N GLY A 22 81.61 -49.40 -32.91
CA GLY A 22 82.08 -50.17 -31.75
C GLY A 22 83.34 -49.65 -31.03
N GLY A 23 84.11 -48.74 -31.65
CA GLY A 23 85.31 -48.12 -31.06
C GLY A 23 85.24 -46.59 -30.98
N TYR A 24 86.20 -45.96 -30.29
CA TYR A 24 86.39 -44.51 -30.28
C TYR A 24 87.47 -44.11 -31.27
N VAL A 25 87.20 -43.09 -32.10
CA VAL A 25 88.13 -42.54 -33.10
C VAL A 25 88.37 -41.05 -32.81
N PRO A 26 89.61 -40.53 -32.92
CA PRO A 26 89.88 -39.11 -32.69
C PRO A 26 89.04 -38.23 -33.60
N ILE A 27 88.46 -37.17 -33.05
CA ILE A 27 87.80 -36.13 -33.85
C ILE A 27 88.91 -35.38 -34.56
N GLN A 28 89.03 -35.59 -35.87
CA GLN A 28 89.86 -34.74 -36.71
C GLN A 28 89.22 -33.36 -36.67
N GLU A 29 89.82 -32.43 -35.90
CA GLU A 29 89.39 -31.04 -35.87
C GLU A 29 89.53 -30.50 -37.29
N GLN A 30 88.41 -30.37 -37.99
CA GLN A 30 88.36 -29.47 -39.13
C GLN A 30 88.77 -28.09 -38.61
N PRO A 31 89.69 -27.39 -39.28
CA PRO A 31 90.02 -26.02 -38.90
C PRO A 31 88.70 -25.28 -38.85
N HIS A 32 88.36 -24.80 -37.65
CA HIS A 32 87.15 -24.06 -37.42
C HIS A 32 87.09 -22.99 -38.49
N GLN A 33 86.04 -23.02 -39.32
CA GLN A 33 85.74 -21.88 -40.17
C GLN A 33 85.64 -20.70 -39.22
N ARG A 34 86.70 -19.88 -39.22
CA ARG A 34 86.74 -18.56 -38.60
C ARG A 34 85.38 -17.95 -38.81
N THR A 35 84.70 -17.64 -37.71
CA THR A 35 83.61 -16.68 -37.68
C THR A 35 84.08 -15.51 -38.52
N ARG A 36 83.53 -15.37 -39.73
CA ARG A 36 83.93 -14.33 -40.67
C ARG A 36 83.58 -13.03 -39.95
N ALA A 37 84.59 -12.30 -39.46
CA ALA A 37 84.37 -11.02 -38.82
C ALA A 37 83.56 -10.18 -39.80
N ALA A 38 82.33 -9.82 -39.41
CA ALA A 38 81.48 -8.99 -40.24
C ALA A 38 82.26 -7.71 -40.56
N THR A 39 82.36 -7.39 -41.85
CA THR A 39 83.03 -6.16 -42.29
C THR A 39 82.38 -4.96 -41.59
N PRO A 40 83.16 -3.95 -41.16
CA PRO A 40 82.64 -2.82 -40.37
C PRO A 40 81.51 -2.02 -41.06
N ALA A 41 81.36 -2.14 -42.39
CA ALA A 41 80.24 -1.58 -43.13
C ALA A 41 78.92 -2.34 -42.88
N THR A 42 78.95 -3.66 -42.74
CA THR A 42 77.78 -4.51 -42.50
C THR A 42 77.24 -4.32 -41.09
N THR A 43 78.14 -4.20 -40.10
CA THR A 43 77.75 -3.92 -38.71
C THR A 43 77.15 -2.51 -38.56
N LYS A 44 77.69 -1.52 -39.27
CA LYS A 44 77.13 -0.16 -39.29
C LYS A 44 75.72 -0.12 -39.90
N THR A 45 75.48 -0.88 -40.97
CA THR A 45 74.17 -0.95 -41.64
C THR A 45 73.14 -1.64 -40.74
N GLU A 46 73.51 -2.75 -40.12
CA GLU A 46 72.62 -3.46 -39.18
C GLU A 46 72.29 -2.60 -37.96
N LEU A 47 73.26 -1.87 -37.42
CA LEU A 47 73.07 -0.99 -36.28
C LEU A 47 72.15 0.20 -36.63
N GLN A 48 72.19 0.69 -37.86
CA GLN A 48 71.25 1.71 -38.35
C GLN A 48 69.82 1.16 -38.46
N ARG A 49 69.65 -0.05 -39.03
CA ARG A 49 68.35 -0.72 -39.10
C ARG A 49 67.74 -0.94 -37.71
N LEU A 50 68.54 -1.40 -36.75
CA LEU A 50 68.10 -1.60 -35.37
C LEU A 50 67.68 -0.28 -34.70
N ARG A 51 68.32 0.84 -35.02
CA ARG A 51 67.89 2.16 -34.52
C ARG A 51 66.52 2.54 -35.07
N GLU A 52 66.32 2.37 -36.37
CA GLU A 52 65.04 2.65 -37.03
C GLU A 52 63.91 1.77 -36.49
N GLU A 53 64.17 0.48 -36.28
CA GLU A 53 63.23 -0.45 -35.66
C GLU A 53 62.90 -0.06 -34.22
N ASN A 54 63.89 0.31 -33.41
CA ASN A 54 63.66 0.78 -32.04
C ASN A 54 62.81 2.07 -32.01
N GLU A 55 63.04 3.02 -32.93
CA GLU A 55 62.22 4.22 -33.03
C GLU A 55 60.80 3.92 -33.53
N SER A 56 60.62 2.89 -34.37
CA SER A 56 59.29 2.38 -34.73
C SER A 56 58.57 1.79 -33.52
N LEU A 57 59.23 0.90 -32.78
CA LEU A 57 58.67 0.26 -31.58
C LEU A 57 58.34 1.27 -30.49
N ARG A 58 59.18 2.31 -30.29
CA ARG A 58 58.90 3.40 -29.35
C ARG A 58 57.62 4.14 -29.68
N ARG A 59 57.40 4.45 -30.97
CA ARG A 59 56.16 5.09 -31.45
C ARG A 59 54.95 4.18 -31.22
N GLU A 60 55.06 2.90 -31.58
CA GLU A 60 53.99 1.92 -31.39
C GLU A 60 53.63 1.76 -29.90
N ILE A 61 54.62 1.63 -29.01
CA ILE A 61 54.41 1.59 -27.55
C ILE A 61 53.71 2.87 -27.08
N GLY A 62 54.09 4.03 -27.61
CA GLY A 62 53.42 5.30 -27.34
C GLY A 62 51.93 5.27 -27.72
N HIS A 63 51.62 4.82 -28.93
CA HIS A 63 50.24 4.67 -29.40
C HIS A 63 49.43 3.67 -28.57
N LEU A 64 50.00 2.51 -28.25
CA LEU A 64 49.34 1.49 -27.42
C LEU A 64 49.04 2.00 -26.01
N ARG A 65 49.97 2.76 -25.41
CA ARG A 65 49.74 3.38 -24.09
C ARG A 65 48.62 4.42 -24.13
N ALA A 66 48.58 5.26 -25.16
CA ALA A 66 47.52 6.25 -25.33
C ALA A 66 46.16 5.58 -25.56
N SER A 67 46.11 4.57 -26.43
CA SER A 67 44.91 3.77 -26.68
C SER A 67 44.42 3.09 -25.40
N LYS A 68 45.33 2.51 -24.61
CA LYS A 68 45.00 1.88 -23.32
C LYS A 68 44.38 2.89 -22.36
N ALA A 69 45.01 4.04 -22.17
CA ALA A 69 44.50 5.10 -21.28
C ALA A 69 43.11 5.59 -21.72
N GLN A 70 42.88 5.71 -23.03
CA GLN A 70 41.57 6.06 -23.57
C GLN A 70 40.52 5.00 -23.26
N THR A 71 40.84 3.71 -23.46
CA THR A 71 39.91 2.61 -23.15
C THR A 71 39.62 2.51 -21.65
N GLU A 72 40.61 2.72 -20.79
CA GLU A 72 40.42 2.76 -19.34
C GLU A 72 39.48 3.91 -18.95
N SER A 73 39.69 5.10 -19.50
CA SER A 73 38.79 6.26 -19.27
C SER A 73 37.38 6.07 -19.84
N ALA A 74 37.22 5.34 -20.95
CA ALA A 74 35.90 4.99 -21.47
C ALA A 74 35.20 3.99 -20.54
N PHE A 75 35.93 3.00 -20.05
CA PHE A 75 35.40 1.99 -19.14
C PHE A 75 34.99 2.58 -17.78
N THR A 76 35.75 3.52 -17.22
CA THR A 76 35.36 4.20 -15.98
C THR A 76 34.04 4.97 -16.17
N ARG A 77 33.92 5.74 -17.26
CA ARG A 77 32.67 6.46 -17.58
C ARG A 77 31.48 5.54 -17.79
N GLN A 78 31.69 4.37 -18.39
CA GLN A 78 30.64 3.37 -18.55
C GLN A 78 30.20 2.82 -17.19
N ASN A 79 31.14 2.52 -16.29
CA ASN A 79 30.82 2.06 -14.94
C ASN A 79 30.07 3.14 -14.15
N ASP A 80 30.48 4.40 -14.24
CA ASP A 80 29.78 5.50 -13.58
C ASP A 80 28.33 5.61 -14.08
N ALA A 81 28.12 5.51 -15.40
CA ALA A 81 26.78 5.51 -15.99
C ALA A 81 25.93 4.31 -15.54
N LEU A 82 26.51 3.12 -15.43
CA LEU A 82 25.82 1.93 -14.92
C LEU A 82 25.41 2.11 -13.45
N VAL A 83 26.28 2.69 -12.62
CA VAL A 83 25.96 2.97 -11.21
C VAL A 83 24.80 3.97 -11.10
N GLU A 84 24.80 5.04 -11.89
CA GLU A 84 23.71 6.01 -11.88
C GLU A 84 22.40 5.41 -12.40
N LEU A 85 22.44 4.59 -13.45
CA LEU A 85 21.25 3.87 -13.93
C LEU A 85 20.69 2.92 -12.86
N SER A 86 21.54 2.20 -12.13
CA SER A 86 21.11 1.33 -11.03
C SER A 86 20.42 2.13 -9.93
N LYS A 87 21.01 3.26 -9.50
CA LYS A 87 20.38 4.15 -8.50
C LYS A 87 19.04 4.69 -8.97
N MET A 88 18.95 5.10 -10.24
CA MET A 88 17.70 5.58 -10.83
C MET A 88 16.63 4.49 -10.85
N ASN A 89 17.01 3.26 -11.19
CA ASN A 89 16.11 2.11 -11.24
C ASN A 89 15.61 1.77 -9.82
N GLU A 90 16.49 1.70 -8.83
CA GLU A 90 16.11 1.53 -7.42
C GLU A 90 15.12 2.60 -6.96
N ALA A 91 15.39 3.88 -7.27
CA ALA A 91 14.50 4.99 -6.94
C ALA A 91 13.16 4.94 -7.69
N GLN A 92 13.10 4.32 -8.87
CA GLN A 92 11.85 4.08 -9.59
C GLN A 92 11.06 2.95 -8.96
N THR A 93 11.71 1.84 -8.60
CA THR A 93 11.08 0.72 -7.90
C THR A 93 10.42 1.17 -6.60
N VAL A 94 11.13 1.94 -5.77
CA VAL A 94 10.57 2.48 -4.52
C VAL A 94 9.34 3.36 -4.77
N ARG A 95 9.36 4.20 -5.82
CA ARG A 95 8.21 5.04 -6.18
C ARG A 95 7.03 4.23 -6.67
N LEU A 96 7.27 3.15 -7.41
CA LEU A 96 6.21 2.23 -7.85
C LEU A 96 5.56 1.55 -6.64
N GLU A 97 6.35 1.04 -5.70
CA GLU A 97 5.83 0.44 -4.45
C GLU A 97 4.99 1.43 -3.63
N GLN A 98 5.43 2.70 -3.54
CA GLN A 98 4.66 3.76 -2.89
C GLN A 98 3.31 4.01 -3.58
N HIS A 99 3.30 4.12 -4.91
CA HIS A 99 2.06 4.30 -5.67
C HIS A 99 1.12 3.10 -5.56
N GLU A 100 1.64 1.87 -5.52
CA GLU A 100 0.83 0.67 -5.29
C GLU A 100 0.17 0.70 -3.91
N ALA A 101 0.91 1.10 -2.86
CA ALA A 101 0.38 1.23 -1.51
C ALA A 101 -0.71 2.33 -1.43
N GLU A 102 -0.47 3.48 -2.04
CA GLU A 102 -1.45 4.57 -2.13
C GLU A 102 -2.72 4.14 -2.87
N ALA A 103 -2.57 3.48 -4.01
CA ALA A 103 -3.70 2.96 -4.80
C ALA A 103 -4.51 1.92 -4.01
N ALA A 104 -3.85 1.03 -3.27
CA ALA A 104 -4.51 0.07 -2.40
C ALA A 104 -5.30 0.76 -1.27
N ALA A 105 -4.74 1.81 -0.65
CA ALA A 105 -5.43 2.59 0.37
C ALA A 105 -6.65 3.34 -0.20
N GLN A 106 -6.51 3.95 -1.37
CA GLN A 106 -7.61 4.61 -2.08
C GLN A 106 -8.72 3.62 -2.43
N LYS A 107 -8.38 2.46 -2.99
CA LYS A 107 -9.33 1.39 -3.30
C LYS A 107 -10.15 0.99 -2.08
N LYS A 108 -9.48 0.75 -0.94
CA LYS A 108 -10.15 0.42 0.33
C LYS A 108 -11.10 1.52 0.81
N CYS A 109 -10.73 2.79 0.63
CA CYS A 109 -11.59 3.93 0.95
C CYS A 109 -12.84 3.97 0.06
N ILE A 110 -12.65 3.79 -1.26
CA ILE A 110 -13.74 3.76 -2.24
C ILE A 110 -14.70 2.61 -1.93
N GLU A 111 -14.21 1.41 -1.61
CA GLU A 111 -15.05 0.27 -1.24
C GLU A 111 -15.88 0.56 0.01
N LYS A 112 -15.29 1.16 1.04
CA LYS A 112 -16.01 1.58 2.24
C LYS A 112 -17.12 2.59 1.92
N LEU A 113 -16.81 3.61 1.12
CA LEU A 113 -17.78 4.62 0.70
C LEU A 113 -18.90 4.02 -0.15
N ALA A 114 -18.58 3.07 -1.02
CA ALA A 114 -19.57 2.37 -1.83
C ALA A 114 -20.55 1.55 -0.98
N VAL A 115 -20.07 0.88 0.07
CA VAL A 115 -20.94 0.18 1.03
C VAL A 115 -21.83 1.19 1.77
N GLN A 116 -21.27 2.30 2.26
CA GLN A 116 -22.06 3.34 2.95
C GLN A 116 -23.15 3.91 2.04
N LEU A 117 -22.83 4.19 0.77
CA LEU A 117 -23.79 4.71 -0.20
C LEU A 117 -24.93 3.71 -0.47
N LYS A 118 -24.62 2.42 -0.59
CA LYS A 118 -25.66 1.38 -0.74
C LYS A 118 -26.59 1.33 0.46
N THR A 119 -26.04 1.40 1.67
CA THR A 119 -26.86 1.39 2.90
C THR A 119 -27.73 2.64 2.99
N THR A 120 -27.20 3.83 2.72
CA THR A 120 -28.00 5.07 2.78
C THR A 120 -29.09 5.11 1.72
N VAL A 121 -28.84 4.58 0.52
CA VAL A 121 -29.87 4.43 -0.51
C VAL A 121 -31.01 3.52 -0.02
N ALA A 122 -30.69 2.35 0.53
CA ALA A 122 -31.70 1.44 1.07
C ALA A 122 -32.52 2.07 2.22
N GLU A 123 -31.87 2.83 3.11
CA GLU A 123 -32.56 3.56 4.17
C GLU A 123 -33.49 4.66 3.63
N LEU A 124 -33.09 5.37 2.58
CA LEU A 124 -33.91 6.40 1.93
C LEU A 124 -35.13 5.79 1.22
N GLU A 125 -34.95 4.64 0.55
CA GLU A 125 -36.06 3.90 -0.05
C GLU A 125 -37.07 3.46 1.00
N ALA A 126 -36.61 2.90 2.12
CA ALA A 126 -37.46 2.50 3.25
C ALA A 126 -38.23 3.69 3.84
N ARG A 127 -37.56 4.84 4.05
CA ARG A 127 -38.22 6.08 4.50
C ARG A 127 -39.25 6.60 3.50
N THR A 128 -38.97 6.47 2.20
CA THR A 128 -39.91 6.87 1.15
C THR A 128 -41.19 6.03 1.18
N VAL A 129 -41.07 4.72 1.39
CA VAL A 129 -42.22 3.82 1.56
C VAL A 129 -43.02 4.21 2.81
N SER A 130 -42.34 4.40 3.95
CA SER A 130 -42.99 4.80 5.20
C SER A 130 -43.72 6.15 5.07
N LEU A 131 -43.12 7.13 4.41
CA LEU A 131 -43.75 8.43 4.18
C LEU A 131 -45.02 8.30 3.35
N LYS A 132 -45.02 7.48 2.29
CA LYS A 132 -46.22 7.21 1.49
C LYS A 132 -47.34 6.59 2.35
N GLN A 133 -46.99 5.66 3.24
CA GLN A 133 -47.96 5.05 4.15
C GLN A 133 -48.58 6.10 5.09
N VAL A 134 -47.76 6.91 5.77
CA VAL A 134 -48.24 8.00 6.64
C VAL A 134 -49.11 8.99 5.88
N GLN A 135 -48.77 9.29 4.62
CA GLN A 135 -49.59 10.16 3.77
C GLN A 135 -50.97 9.55 3.49
N THR A 136 -51.06 8.25 3.24
CA THR A 136 -52.35 7.57 3.05
C THR A 136 -53.19 7.53 4.34
N GLU A 137 -52.56 7.28 5.48
CA GLU A 137 -53.22 7.30 6.80
C GLU A 137 -53.74 8.71 7.13
N HIS A 138 -52.95 9.75 6.82
CA HIS A 138 -53.38 11.13 6.99
C HIS A 138 -54.59 11.46 6.11
N GLN A 139 -54.58 11.06 4.83
CA GLN A 139 -55.73 11.26 3.93
C GLN A 139 -56.99 10.55 4.45
N HIS A 140 -56.83 9.34 4.99
CA HIS A 140 -57.93 8.61 5.62
C HIS A 140 -58.47 9.35 6.86
N ALA A 141 -57.60 9.82 7.75
CA ALA A 141 -58.00 10.58 8.94
C ALA A 141 -58.72 11.88 8.59
N VAL A 142 -58.28 12.60 7.56
CA VAL A 142 -58.94 13.81 7.06
C VAL A 142 -60.35 13.50 6.55
N ARG A 143 -60.53 12.39 5.84
CA ARG A 143 -61.85 11.94 5.38
C ARG A 143 -62.79 11.64 6.55
N LEU A 144 -62.32 10.85 7.51
CA LEU A 144 -63.09 10.46 8.70
C LEU A 144 -63.52 11.69 9.54
N LEU A 145 -62.62 12.68 9.70
CA LEU A 145 -62.95 13.95 10.35
C LEU A 145 -64.03 14.73 9.59
N GLY A 146 -64.02 14.68 8.27
CA GLY A 146 -65.08 15.25 7.43
C GLY A 146 -66.44 14.60 7.69
N GLU A 147 -66.46 13.27 7.75
CA GLU A 147 -67.67 12.48 8.06
C GLU A 147 -68.21 12.82 9.45
N TYR A 148 -67.36 12.84 10.49
CA TYR A 148 -67.79 13.21 11.84
C TYR A 148 -68.31 14.64 11.92
N ARG A 149 -67.69 15.60 11.22
CA ARG A 149 -68.21 16.97 11.13
C ARG A 149 -69.60 17.02 10.48
N GLN A 150 -69.84 16.20 9.46
CA GLN A 150 -71.14 16.13 8.80
C GLN A 150 -72.19 15.49 9.71
N GLN A 151 -71.86 14.39 10.40
CA GLN A 151 -72.72 13.76 11.40
C GLN A 151 -73.10 14.72 12.52
N LEU A 152 -72.14 15.46 13.06
CA LEU A 152 -72.39 16.50 14.07
C LEU A 152 -73.36 17.57 13.57
N LYS A 153 -73.16 18.08 12.34
CA LYS A 153 -74.10 19.04 11.73
C LYS A 153 -75.51 18.45 11.61
N GLN A 154 -75.63 17.20 11.15
CA GLN A 154 -76.92 16.51 11.02
C GLN A 154 -77.62 16.36 12.37
N VAL A 155 -76.92 15.90 13.42
CA VAL A 155 -77.49 15.77 14.77
C VAL A 155 -77.91 17.12 15.32
N SER A 156 -77.12 18.18 15.13
CA SER A 156 -77.52 19.54 15.52
C SER A 156 -78.78 20.01 14.79
N THR A 157 -78.92 19.75 13.48
CA THR A 157 -80.14 20.11 12.73
C THR A 157 -81.35 19.25 13.11
N SER A 158 -81.17 17.96 13.36
CA SER A 158 -82.25 17.05 13.78
C SER A 158 -82.72 17.34 15.20
N SER A 159 -81.80 17.71 16.10
CA SER A 159 -82.13 18.18 17.46
C SER A 159 -82.92 19.50 17.41
N LEU A 160 -82.58 20.42 16.51
CA LEU A 160 -83.32 21.68 16.34
C LEU A 160 -84.72 21.49 15.70
N MET A 161 -84.91 20.42 14.92
CA MET A 161 -86.22 20.07 14.33
C MET A 161 -87.10 19.26 15.31
N ALA A 162 -86.52 18.66 16.36
CA ALA A 162 -87.23 17.93 17.40
C ALA A 162 -87.76 18.81 18.56
N THR A 163 -87.49 20.12 18.57
CA THR A 163 -87.88 21.03 19.66
C THR A 163 -89.24 21.72 19.50
N LYS A 164 -90.22 21.07 18.87
CA LYS A 164 -91.64 21.39 19.09
C LYS A 164 -92.33 20.35 20.00
N GLY A 165 -91.97 20.42 21.29
CA GLY A 165 -92.75 20.06 22.50
C GLY A 165 -92.93 18.56 22.84
N PRO A 166 -93.27 18.20 24.11
CA PRO A 166 -93.44 19.02 25.32
C PRO A 166 -92.38 18.72 26.41
N ASP A 167 -92.41 19.54 27.46
CA ASP A 167 -91.66 19.39 28.70
C ASP A 167 -91.55 17.94 29.16
N THR A 168 -90.33 17.42 29.20
CA THR A 168 -90.02 16.23 30.00
C THR A 168 -88.89 16.62 30.93
N GLU A 169 -89.27 16.83 32.19
CA GLU A 169 -88.38 16.79 33.35
C GLU A 169 -87.51 15.53 33.24
N ILE A 170 -86.24 15.70 32.87
CA ILE A 170 -85.25 14.65 33.06
C ILE A 170 -84.62 14.91 34.42
N ASP A 171 -85.24 14.21 35.37
CA ASP A 171 -84.74 13.80 36.68
C ASP A 171 -83.20 13.80 36.76
N GLY A 172 -82.69 14.71 37.57
CA GLY A 172 -81.27 15.11 37.65
C GLY A 172 -80.35 14.16 38.42
N ASP A 173 -80.69 12.88 38.57
CA ASP A 173 -80.01 11.99 39.52
C ASP A 173 -79.10 10.91 38.90
N SER A 174 -78.99 10.81 37.57
CA SER A 174 -78.10 9.79 36.94
C SER A 174 -76.65 10.24 36.70
N SER A 175 -76.32 11.50 36.97
CA SER A 175 -75.04 12.12 36.55
C SER A 175 -73.86 12.10 37.54
N PRO A 176 -73.99 11.92 38.88
CA PRO A 176 -72.82 12.01 39.77
C PRO A 176 -71.81 10.86 39.63
N ASN A 177 -72.26 9.69 39.20
CA ASN A 177 -71.47 8.46 39.28
C ASN A 177 -70.54 8.27 38.07
N PHE A 178 -70.95 8.73 36.88
CA PHE A 178 -70.13 8.64 35.67
C PHE A 178 -68.91 9.57 35.74
N TYR A 179 -69.12 10.85 36.08
CA TYR A 179 -68.01 11.82 36.19
C TYR A 179 -67.04 11.47 37.32
N LYS A 180 -67.51 10.86 38.41
CA LYS A 180 -66.64 10.31 39.46
C LYS A 180 -65.80 9.14 38.96
N LYS A 181 -66.39 8.22 38.19
CA LYS A 181 -65.66 7.08 37.59
C LYS A 181 -64.64 7.55 36.55
N LEU A 182 -64.99 8.49 35.69
CA LEU A 182 -64.09 9.06 34.69
C LEU A 182 -62.91 9.79 35.34
N ASN A 183 -63.17 10.65 36.34
CA ASN A 183 -62.10 11.31 37.08
C ASN A 183 -61.17 10.31 37.80
N ARG A 184 -61.73 9.21 38.32
CA ARG A 184 -60.93 8.15 38.95
C ARG A 184 -60.04 7.43 37.93
N ALA A 185 -60.56 7.12 36.73
CA ALA A 185 -59.80 6.49 35.66
C ALA A 185 -58.66 7.39 35.17
N LEU A 186 -58.94 8.68 34.93
CA LEU A 186 -57.93 9.64 34.49
C LEU A 186 -56.83 9.85 35.54
N ARG A 187 -57.16 9.83 36.83
CA ARG A 187 -56.15 9.90 37.90
C ARG A 187 -55.23 8.68 37.90
N LEU A 188 -55.79 7.48 37.79
CA LEU A 188 -55.00 6.25 37.73
C LEU A 188 -54.08 6.20 36.51
N GLU A 189 -54.58 6.62 35.35
CA GLU A 189 -53.77 6.70 34.12
C GLU A 189 -52.64 7.72 34.26
N ASN A 190 -52.91 8.86 34.89
CA ASN A 190 -51.91 9.89 35.13
C ASN A 190 -50.83 9.41 36.14
N ASP A 191 -51.24 8.71 37.20
CA ASP A 191 -50.31 8.09 38.16
C ASP A 191 -49.43 7.03 37.48
N GLU A 192 -49.99 6.21 36.59
CA GLU A 192 -49.23 5.21 35.82
C GLU A 192 -48.23 5.87 34.84
N LEU A 193 -48.64 6.94 34.18
CA LEU A 193 -47.76 7.72 33.31
C LEU A 193 -46.62 8.36 34.10
N HIS A 194 -46.90 8.93 35.27
CA HIS A 194 -45.87 9.47 36.15
C HIS A 194 -44.88 8.39 36.60
N HIS A 195 -45.36 7.18 36.90
CA HIS A 195 -44.48 6.07 37.24
C HIS A 195 -43.57 5.66 36.07
N LYS A 196 -44.11 5.55 34.85
CA LYS A 196 -43.32 5.25 33.63
C LYS A 196 -42.29 6.33 33.32
N VAL A 197 -42.63 7.60 33.50
CA VAL A 197 -41.71 8.72 33.32
C VAL A 197 -40.54 8.63 34.30
N GLU A 198 -40.79 8.28 35.56
CA GLU A 198 -39.74 8.17 36.56
C GLU A 198 -38.80 6.96 36.31
N GLU A 199 -39.34 5.83 35.84
CA GLU A 199 -38.53 4.68 35.39
C GLU A 199 -37.65 5.02 34.17
N LEU A 200 -38.19 5.75 33.20
CA LEU A 200 -37.41 6.24 32.06
C LEU A 200 -36.32 7.21 32.52
N ARG A 201 -36.61 8.08 33.49
CA ARG A 201 -35.64 9.02 34.07
C ARG A 201 -34.47 8.29 34.72
N LYS A 202 -34.73 7.28 35.57
CA LYS A 202 -33.69 6.43 36.17
C LYS A 202 -32.85 5.74 35.10
N THR A 203 -33.48 5.23 34.05
CA THR A 203 -32.79 4.57 32.93
C THR A 203 -31.85 5.53 32.21
N ILE A 204 -32.32 6.75 31.90
CA ILE A 204 -31.50 7.78 31.27
C ILE A 204 -30.32 8.17 32.17
N GLU A 205 -30.54 8.36 33.46
CA GLU A 205 -29.46 8.65 34.41
C GLU A 205 -28.42 7.53 34.45
N HIS A 206 -28.85 6.26 34.43
CA HIS A 206 -27.95 5.11 34.40
C HIS A 206 -27.07 5.12 33.15
N LEU A 207 -27.68 5.30 31.96
CA LEU A 207 -26.97 5.38 30.69
C LEU A 207 -25.99 6.57 30.65
N GLN A 208 -26.39 7.73 31.18
CA GLN A 208 -25.51 8.90 31.28
C GLN A 208 -24.30 8.64 32.19
N ARG A 209 -24.47 7.90 33.29
CA ARG A 209 -23.34 7.48 34.15
C ARG A 209 -22.40 6.52 33.42
N GLN A 210 -22.93 5.55 32.67
CA GLN A 210 -22.13 4.63 31.86
C GLN A 210 -21.31 5.37 30.80
N ILE A 211 -21.93 6.30 30.05
CA ILE A 211 -21.24 7.11 29.04
C ILE A 211 -20.12 7.94 29.69
N LYS A 212 -20.38 8.57 30.84
CA LYS A 212 -19.35 9.31 31.58
C LYS A 212 -18.19 8.42 32.04
N GLN A 213 -18.45 7.18 32.45
CA GLN A 213 -17.41 6.22 32.83
C GLN A 213 -16.57 5.78 31.62
N LEU A 214 -17.21 5.49 30.48
CA LEU A 214 -16.51 5.13 29.22
C LEU A 214 -15.63 6.27 28.70
N LEU A 215 -16.10 7.51 28.79
CA LEU A 215 -15.30 8.68 28.39
C LEU A 215 -14.08 8.90 29.32
N LYS A 216 -14.24 8.66 30.62
CA LYS A 216 -13.13 8.75 31.59
C LYS A 216 -12.09 7.64 31.39
N SER A 217 -12.51 6.40 31.14
CA SER A 217 -11.58 5.29 30.88
C SER A 217 -10.82 5.47 29.56
N SER A 218 -11.48 5.99 28.53
CA SER A 218 -10.84 6.33 27.25
C SER A 218 -9.76 7.41 27.40
N GLN A 219 -9.99 8.47 28.19
CA GLN A 219 -8.99 9.51 28.45
C GLN A 219 -7.78 8.99 29.25
N GLN A 220 -7.97 8.02 30.16
CA GLN A 220 -6.85 7.40 30.88
C GLN A 220 -5.97 6.56 29.94
N THR A 221 -6.55 5.83 28.97
CA THR A 221 -5.77 5.05 28.00
C THR A 221 -4.93 5.89 27.03
N ILE A 222 -5.36 7.13 26.75
CA ILE A 222 -4.61 8.06 25.87
C ILE A 222 -3.42 8.68 26.62
N ASN A 223 -3.54 8.95 27.92
CA ASN A 223 -2.46 9.56 28.71
C ASN A 223 -1.30 8.60 29.08
N VAL A 224 -1.49 7.28 29.00
CA VAL A 224 -0.38 6.32 29.22
C VAL A 224 0.49 6.14 27.97
N GLY A 225 -0.03 6.46 26.78
CA GLY A 225 0.69 6.33 25.51
C GLY A 225 1.63 7.49 25.16
N SER A 226 1.58 8.61 25.89
CA SER A 226 2.35 9.83 25.55
C SER A 226 3.59 10.06 26.43
N ARG A 227 4.02 9.08 27.24
CA ARG A 227 5.17 9.20 28.15
C ARG A 227 6.43 8.43 27.72
N ASN A 228 6.41 7.79 26.54
CA ASN A 228 7.57 7.18 25.90
C ASN A 228 7.74 7.75 24.49
N SER A 229 8.21 8.99 24.40
CA SER A 229 8.89 9.56 23.22
C SER A 229 9.83 10.65 23.72
#